data_AF-A0A9P5ITA7-F1
#
_entry.id   AF-A0A9P5ITA7-F1
#
_cell.length_a   1.000
_cell.length_b   1.000
_cell.length_c   1.000
_cell.angle_alpha   90.00
_cell.angle_beta   90.00
_cell.angle_gamma   90.00
#
_symmetry.space_group_name_H-M   'P 1'
#
loop_
_entity.id
_entity.type
_entity.pdbx_description
1 polymer ?
#
loop_
_entity_poly.entity_id
_entity_poly.type
_entity_poly.pdbx_seq_one_letter_code
_entity_poly.pdbx_strand_id
1 'polypeptide(L)'
;MATETSDQSGSSDISIYKDLASYPWDTDKEFQGGLSAILGNASLPEQIRELTLRAQCFYFSRKKKIDINFDGYKAYLATHPSTSSSTDAPAPDSASSVNDTSSFTTPNFDHENDLPPATTTADEKAPPPYPPSFAEIVALITAGATIPGIRDIPDTVLTDQGTKPVARKRRKPWEKDVDEETIQGGGTFGDHRDTIIQQEYPTDV
;
A
#
# COMPACT_ATOMS: atom_id res chain seq x y z
N MET A 1 12.78 26.84 -46.43
CA MET A 1 11.63 26.20 -45.76
C MET A 1 11.92 26.25 -44.27
N ALA A 2 11.21 27.09 -43.52
CA ALA A 2 11.31 27.15 -42.06
C ALA A 2 10.21 26.31 -41.42
N THR A 3 10.30 26.05 -40.11
CA THR A 3 9.35 25.22 -39.36
C THR A 3 8.22 26.06 -38.79
N GLU A 4 6.98 25.79 -39.20
CA GLU A 4 5.77 26.51 -38.77
C GLU A 4 4.74 25.55 -38.13
N THR A 5 5.03 25.09 -36.92
CA THR A 5 4.12 24.26 -36.09
C THR A 5 4.28 24.61 -34.60
N SER A 6 3.47 25.54 -34.06
CA SER A 6 3.41 25.81 -32.61
C SER A 6 2.02 26.26 -32.10
N ASP A 7 1.30 27.13 -32.82
CA ASP A 7 0.13 27.83 -32.28
C ASP A 7 -1.12 26.97 -31.96
N GLN A 8 -1.17 25.70 -32.38
CA GLN A 8 -2.34 24.85 -32.09
C GLN A 8 -2.40 24.32 -30.65
N SER A 9 -1.26 24.13 -29.97
CA SER A 9 -1.23 23.47 -28.64
C SER A 9 -2.10 24.21 -27.62
N GLY A 10 -1.87 25.52 -27.45
CA GLY A 10 -2.49 26.31 -26.38
C GLY A 10 -4.02 26.33 -26.39
N SER A 11 -4.64 26.18 -27.58
CA SER A 11 -6.11 26.10 -27.70
C SER A 11 -6.66 24.75 -27.22
N SER A 12 -5.97 23.65 -27.56
CA SER A 12 -6.25 22.32 -26.98
C SER A 12 -5.96 22.31 -25.48
N ASP A 13 -4.86 22.88 -25.02
CA ASP A 13 -4.44 22.90 -23.60
C ASP A 13 -5.49 23.61 -22.73
N ILE A 14 -5.95 24.80 -23.12
CA ILE A 14 -7.04 25.53 -22.44
C ILE A 14 -8.34 24.71 -22.42
N SER A 15 -8.62 23.95 -23.49
CA SER A 15 -9.82 23.10 -23.55
C SER A 15 -9.70 21.91 -22.61
N ILE A 16 -8.53 21.27 -22.53
CA ILE A 16 -8.23 20.16 -21.61
C ILE A 16 -8.30 20.62 -20.14
N TYR A 17 -7.81 21.84 -19.83
CA TYR A 17 -7.87 22.39 -18.47
C TYR A 17 -9.31 22.67 -17.99
N LYS A 18 -10.22 23.06 -18.90
CA LYS A 18 -11.66 23.16 -18.60
C LYS A 18 -12.29 21.79 -18.39
N ASP A 19 -11.96 20.83 -19.23
CA ASP A 19 -12.40 19.43 -19.14
C ASP A 19 -11.98 18.77 -17.81
N LEU A 20 -10.76 19.08 -17.34
CA LEU A 20 -10.19 18.62 -16.07
C LEU A 20 -10.88 19.29 -14.87
N ALA A 21 -11.10 20.60 -14.91
CA ALA A 21 -11.81 21.33 -13.86
C ALA A 21 -13.31 20.98 -13.77
N SER A 22 -13.93 20.57 -14.87
CA SER A 22 -15.33 20.13 -14.92
C SER A 22 -15.52 18.65 -14.55
N TYR A 23 -14.47 17.91 -14.21
CA TYR A 23 -14.56 16.48 -13.92
C TYR A 23 -15.08 16.23 -12.48
N PRO A 24 -16.02 15.28 -12.26
CA PRO A 24 -16.58 14.99 -10.94
C PRO A 24 -15.64 14.13 -10.08
N TRP A 25 -14.55 14.73 -9.60
CA TRP A 25 -13.51 14.08 -8.79
C TRP A 25 -14.08 13.34 -7.56
N ASP A 26 -15.14 13.87 -6.93
CA ASP A 26 -15.77 13.29 -5.73
C ASP A 26 -16.65 12.06 -5.99
N THR A 27 -16.98 11.76 -7.26
CA THR A 27 -17.73 10.55 -7.65
C THR A 27 -16.79 9.39 -8.02
N ASP A 28 -15.53 9.69 -8.31
CA ASP A 28 -14.56 8.77 -8.87
C ASP A 28 -13.83 7.98 -7.79
N LYS A 29 -14.35 6.78 -7.49
CA LYS A 29 -13.79 5.90 -6.44
C LYS A 29 -12.38 5.39 -6.74
N GLU A 30 -11.99 5.26 -8.01
CA GLU A 30 -10.63 4.86 -8.37
C GLU A 30 -9.65 5.99 -8.07
N PHE A 31 -10.02 7.22 -8.47
CA PHE A 31 -9.26 8.41 -8.16
C PHE A 31 -9.18 8.68 -6.65
N GLN A 32 -10.30 8.63 -5.92
CA GLN A 32 -10.33 8.84 -4.47
C GLN A 32 -9.48 7.81 -3.71
N GLY A 33 -9.56 6.53 -4.09
CA GLY A 33 -8.71 5.48 -3.51
C GLY A 33 -7.23 5.78 -3.74
N GLY A 34 -6.83 6.06 -4.99
CA GLY A 34 -5.45 6.44 -5.31
C GLY A 34 -4.98 7.72 -4.61
N LEU A 35 -5.84 8.73 -4.50
CA LEU A 35 -5.55 9.99 -3.83
C LEU A 35 -5.33 9.79 -2.32
N SER A 36 -6.16 8.98 -1.66
CA SER A 36 -6.00 8.68 -0.23
C SER A 36 -4.65 8.02 0.09
N ALA A 37 -4.17 7.13 -0.77
CA ALA A 37 -2.86 6.50 -0.63
C ALA A 37 -1.69 7.48 -0.85
N ILE A 38 -1.87 8.51 -1.68
CA ILE A 38 -0.87 9.57 -1.90
C ILE A 38 -0.86 10.59 -0.75
N LEU A 39 -2.02 10.89 -0.16
CA LEU A 39 -2.18 11.87 0.90
C LEU A 39 -1.86 11.32 2.32
N GLY A 40 -1.79 10.01 2.51
CA GLY A 40 -1.60 9.38 3.83
C GLY A 40 -0.37 9.85 4.63
N ASN A 41 0.68 10.34 3.96
CA ASN A 41 1.88 10.93 4.58
C ASN A 41 1.97 12.46 4.46
N ALA A 42 0.99 13.13 3.84
CA ALA A 42 1.01 14.57 3.60
C ALA A 42 0.29 15.32 4.72
N SER A 43 1.05 16.05 5.55
CA SER A 43 0.52 16.78 6.71
C SER A 43 0.29 18.28 6.45
N LEU A 44 1.03 18.89 5.51
CA LEU A 44 0.89 20.31 5.21
C LEU A 44 -0.26 20.57 4.20
N PRO A 45 -1.15 21.55 4.44
CA PRO A 45 -2.30 21.81 3.57
C PRO A 45 -1.90 22.28 2.15
N GLU A 46 -0.75 22.96 2.02
CA GLU A 46 -0.20 23.33 0.71
C GLU A 46 0.31 22.10 -0.07
N GLN A 47 1.01 21.18 0.61
CA GLN A 47 1.48 19.92 0.03
C GLN A 47 0.30 19.04 -0.40
N ILE A 48 -0.77 18.97 0.40
CA ILE A 48 -2.01 18.26 0.06
C ILE A 48 -2.63 18.84 -1.22
N ARG A 49 -2.73 20.17 -1.34
CA ARG A 49 -3.25 20.85 -2.54
C ARG A 49 -2.39 20.55 -3.78
N GLU A 50 -1.06 20.62 -3.66
CA GLU A 50 -0.15 20.33 -4.77
C GLU A 50 -0.18 18.86 -5.21
N LEU A 51 -0.16 17.91 -4.27
CA LEU A 51 -0.30 16.48 -4.57
C LEU A 51 -1.65 16.16 -5.22
N THR A 52 -2.73 16.79 -4.76
CA THR A 52 -4.07 16.61 -5.34
C THR A 52 -4.12 17.10 -6.79
N LEU A 53 -3.65 18.33 -7.07
CA LEU A 53 -3.59 18.88 -8.43
C LEU A 53 -2.70 18.02 -9.35
N ARG A 54 -1.56 17.53 -8.85
CA ARG A 54 -0.65 16.65 -9.59
C ARG A 54 -1.30 15.29 -9.90
N ALA A 55 -2.03 14.70 -8.94
CA ALA A 55 -2.79 13.47 -9.12
C ALA A 55 -3.94 13.66 -10.12
N GLN A 56 -4.66 14.78 -10.08
CA GLN A 56 -5.72 15.13 -11.05
C GLN A 56 -5.16 15.18 -12.48
N CYS A 57 -4.07 15.93 -12.71
CA CYS A 57 -3.40 15.99 -14.02
C CYS A 57 -2.97 14.60 -14.51
N PHE A 58 -2.36 13.78 -13.66
CA PHE A 58 -1.91 12.42 -14.01
C PHE A 58 -3.07 11.44 -14.28
N TYR A 59 -4.16 11.52 -13.52
CA TYR A 59 -5.32 10.66 -13.74
C TYR A 59 -6.07 11.06 -15.03
N PHE A 60 -6.21 12.37 -15.28
CA PHE A 60 -6.86 12.86 -16.50
C PHE A 60 -6.03 12.57 -17.76
N SER A 61 -4.70 12.73 -17.71
CA SER A 61 -3.80 12.40 -18.82
C SER A 61 -3.86 10.92 -19.19
N ARG A 62 -3.75 10.02 -18.18
CA ARG A 62 -3.90 8.57 -18.36
C ARG A 62 -5.25 8.18 -18.96
N LYS A 63 -6.34 8.83 -18.54
CA LYS A 63 -7.71 8.53 -18.98
C LYS A 63 -8.02 9.02 -20.41
N LYS A 64 -7.54 10.22 -20.77
CA LYS A 64 -7.73 10.81 -22.12
C LYS A 64 -6.65 10.37 -23.13
N LYS A 65 -5.52 9.84 -22.66
CA LYS A 65 -4.29 9.58 -23.45
C LYS A 65 -3.73 10.86 -24.10
N ILE A 66 -3.68 11.93 -23.32
CA ILE A 66 -3.12 13.23 -23.71
C ILE A 66 -2.17 13.67 -22.59
N ASP A 67 -0.96 14.13 -22.92
CA ASP A 67 -0.03 14.64 -21.92
C ASP A 67 -0.51 16.00 -21.38
N ILE A 68 -0.52 16.15 -20.04
CA ILE A 68 -1.04 17.35 -19.36
C ILE A 68 0.07 17.94 -18.51
N ASN A 69 0.56 19.12 -18.89
CA ASN A 69 1.56 19.82 -18.11
C ASN A 69 0.94 20.43 -16.83
N PHE A 70 1.43 19.97 -15.67
CA PHE A 70 1.03 20.46 -14.35
C PHE A 70 1.30 21.95 -14.16
N ASP A 71 2.46 22.46 -14.57
CA ASP A 71 2.82 23.88 -14.40
C ASP A 71 1.96 24.78 -15.31
N GLY A 72 1.60 24.27 -16.49
CA GLY A 72 0.63 24.93 -17.39
C GLY A 72 -0.76 25.03 -16.77
N TYR A 73 -1.25 23.97 -16.12
CA TYR A 73 -2.53 24.00 -15.40
C TYR A 73 -2.47 24.91 -14.14
N LYS A 74 -1.35 24.90 -13.41
CA LYS A 74 -1.12 25.80 -12.25
C LYS A 74 -1.14 27.27 -12.67
N ALA A 75 -0.54 27.62 -13.82
CA ALA A 75 -0.63 28.96 -14.42
C ALA A 75 -2.04 29.28 -14.96
N TYR A 76 -2.76 28.30 -15.51
CA TYR A 76 -4.15 28.46 -15.95
C TYR A 76 -5.08 28.81 -14.77
N LEU A 77 -4.97 28.10 -13.64
CA LEU A 77 -5.72 28.41 -12.42
C LEU A 77 -5.41 29.82 -11.89
N ALA A 78 -4.14 30.24 -11.91
CA ALA A 78 -3.73 31.58 -11.48
C ALA A 78 -4.31 32.71 -12.36
N THR A 79 -4.72 32.42 -13.60
CA THR A 79 -5.37 33.37 -14.51
C THR A 79 -6.90 33.24 -14.54
N HIS A 80 -7.46 32.13 -14.05
CA HIS A 80 -8.88 31.80 -14.08
C HIS A 80 -9.41 31.37 -12.68
N PRO A 81 -9.37 32.26 -11.67
CA PRO A 81 -9.71 31.92 -10.28
C PRO A 81 -11.17 31.50 -10.06
N SER A 82 -12.07 31.76 -11.02
CA SER A 82 -13.48 31.36 -10.96
C SER A 82 -13.73 29.85 -11.09
N THR A 83 -12.69 29.04 -11.35
CA THR A 83 -12.82 27.60 -11.66
C THR A 83 -12.37 26.67 -10.53
N SER A 84 -11.84 27.22 -9.42
CA SER A 84 -11.50 26.43 -8.23
C SER A 84 -12.74 26.24 -7.36
N SER A 85 -13.44 25.12 -7.56
CA SER A 85 -14.66 24.78 -6.83
C SER A 85 -14.38 24.38 -5.37
N SER A 86 -14.84 25.24 -4.45
CA SER A 86 -15.24 24.92 -3.07
C SER A 86 -14.23 24.23 -2.13
N THR A 87 -13.54 25.02 -1.31
CA THR A 87 -13.50 24.90 0.17
C THR A 87 -12.83 26.16 0.75
N ASP A 88 -13.31 26.62 1.92
CA ASP A 88 -12.83 27.80 2.68
C ASP A 88 -13.24 29.17 2.06
N ALA A 89 -13.85 30.13 2.77
CA ALA A 89 -14.32 30.24 4.16
C ALA A 89 -15.66 31.02 4.25
N PRO A 90 -16.34 31.05 5.41
CA PRO A 90 -16.31 32.31 6.17
C PRO A 90 -16.05 32.13 7.68
N ALA A 91 -15.83 33.25 8.39
CA ALA A 91 -15.35 33.29 9.78
C ALA A 91 -16.49 33.60 10.81
N PRO A 92 -16.25 34.13 12.03
CA PRO A 92 -16.43 33.31 13.24
C PRO A 92 -17.41 33.88 14.30
N ASP A 93 -18.13 33.03 15.04
CA ASP A 93 -18.62 33.40 16.39
C ASP A 93 -19.00 32.21 17.30
N SER A 94 -18.93 32.46 18.62
CA SER A 94 -19.67 31.89 19.76
C SER A 94 -20.05 30.39 19.82
N ALA A 95 -19.16 29.63 20.47
CA ALA A 95 -19.42 28.75 21.62
C ALA A 95 -20.77 28.01 21.80
N SER A 96 -20.68 26.69 21.97
CA SER A 96 -21.24 25.98 23.14
C SER A 96 -20.50 24.66 23.40
N SER A 97 -20.52 24.20 24.65
CA SER A 97 -19.83 22.98 25.12
C SER A 97 -20.83 21.86 25.41
N VAL A 98 -20.44 20.62 25.10
CA VAL A 98 -20.69 19.45 25.97
C VAL A 98 -19.54 18.45 25.77
N ASN A 99 -19.09 17.83 26.87
CA ASN A 99 -18.33 16.59 26.80
C ASN A 99 -19.29 15.43 26.47
N ASP A 100 -18.77 14.38 25.85
CA ASP A 100 -18.99 13.04 26.39
C ASP A 100 -17.67 12.26 26.36
N THR A 101 -17.53 11.26 27.22
CA THR A 101 -16.33 10.44 27.37
C THR A 101 -16.77 9.01 27.62
N SER A 102 -16.70 8.20 26.56
CA SER A 102 -17.09 6.79 26.57
C SER A 102 -15.95 5.93 26.05
N SER A 103 -14.91 5.76 26.89
CA SER A 103 -13.87 4.76 26.68
C SER A 103 -14.37 3.37 27.06
N PHE A 104 -14.10 2.36 26.22
CA PHE A 104 -14.22 0.96 26.62
C PHE A 104 -13.14 0.08 25.97
N THR A 105 -12.88 -1.06 26.60
CA THR A 105 -11.59 -1.77 26.54
C THR A 105 -11.42 -2.75 25.37
N THR A 106 -10.16 -3.01 25.00
CA THR A 106 -9.71 -4.00 24.01
C THR A 106 -9.99 -5.45 24.44
N PRO A 107 -9.92 -6.46 23.52
CA PRO A 107 -8.61 -7.08 23.23
C PRO A 107 -8.34 -7.56 21.77
N ASN A 108 -7.14 -7.23 21.27
CA ASN A 108 -6.21 -8.03 20.44
C ASN A 108 -6.50 -8.58 19.01
N PHE A 109 -5.49 -8.35 18.15
CA PHE A 109 -4.96 -9.20 17.03
C PHE A 109 -5.89 -9.49 15.81
N ASP A 110 -5.44 -9.53 14.55
CA ASP A 110 -4.11 -9.38 13.90
C ASP A 110 -4.31 -9.16 12.35
N HIS A 111 -3.35 -8.89 11.43
CA HIS A 111 -1.87 -8.76 11.41
C HIS A 111 -1.40 -7.90 10.20
N GLU A 112 -0.08 -7.76 9.98
CA GLU A 112 0.67 -7.29 8.78
C GLU A 112 0.57 -5.81 8.31
N ASN A 113 1.65 -5.13 7.88
CA ASN A 113 3.09 -5.35 8.14
C ASN A 113 3.94 -4.09 7.81
N ASP A 114 4.12 -3.20 8.77
CA ASP A 114 5.26 -2.25 8.84
C ASP A 114 5.45 -1.83 10.32
N LEU A 115 6.67 -1.48 10.76
CA LEU A 115 7.00 -1.35 12.19
C LEU A 115 7.32 0.10 12.64
N PRO A 116 6.40 0.81 13.32
CA PRO A 116 6.65 2.13 13.90
C PRO A 116 7.22 2.05 15.34
N PRO A 117 7.78 3.14 15.88
CA PRO A 117 8.45 3.14 17.17
C PRO A 117 7.49 3.20 18.38
N ALA A 118 7.52 2.17 19.23
CA ALA A 118 6.92 2.23 20.55
C ALA A 118 7.85 2.95 21.55
N THR A 119 7.66 4.26 21.73
CA THR A 119 8.16 4.97 22.92
C THR A 119 7.00 5.23 23.87
N THR A 120 6.93 4.46 24.96
CA THR A 120 6.25 4.91 26.17
C THR A 120 7.22 5.82 26.90
N THR A 121 7.12 7.12 26.66
CA THR A 121 7.82 8.13 27.45
C THR A 121 7.34 8.09 28.90
N ALA A 122 8.29 8.07 29.83
CA ALA A 122 8.13 8.80 31.08
C ALA A 122 8.78 10.17 30.86
N ASP A 123 7.99 11.23 31.01
CA ASP A 123 8.34 12.64 30.77
C ASP A 123 8.73 13.05 29.33
N GLU A 124 8.63 14.35 29.07
CA GLU A 124 8.41 14.91 27.73
C GLU A 124 9.62 15.60 27.06
N LYS A 125 9.45 15.90 25.77
CA LYS A 125 10.14 16.99 25.03
C LYS A 125 11.55 16.72 24.49
N ALA A 126 11.86 15.47 24.12
CA ALA A 126 12.87 15.15 23.09
C ALA A 126 12.53 13.83 22.36
N PRO A 127 12.87 13.67 21.06
CA PRO A 127 12.95 12.34 20.46
C PRO A 127 14.07 11.52 21.13
N PRO A 128 13.97 10.18 21.21
CA PRO A 128 15.01 9.35 21.80
C PRO A 128 16.32 9.49 21.00
N PRO A 129 17.49 9.51 21.67
CA PRO A 129 18.77 9.53 20.97
C PRO A 129 18.96 8.24 20.16
N TYR A 130 19.58 8.36 18.98
CA TYR A 130 19.98 7.21 18.18
C TYR A 130 20.95 6.30 18.97
N PRO A 131 20.99 4.98 18.68
CA PRO A 131 21.83 4.02 19.38
C PRO A 131 23.32 4.40 19.33
N PRO A 132 24.14 3.85 20.24
CA PRO A 132 25.59 4.08 20.26
C PRO A 132 26.24 3.76 18.91
N SER A 133 27.37 4.43 18.66
CA SER A 133 28.09 4.36 17.39
C SER A 133 28.33 2.92 16.93
N PHE A 134 28.34 2.69 15.61
CA PHE A 134 28.72 1.40 15.02
C PHE A 134 30.05 0.87 15.58
N ALA A 135 30.99 1.77 15.92
CA ALA A 135 32.25 1.40 16.58
C ALA A 135 32.07 0.77 17.98
N GLU A 136 31.05 1.17 18.73
CA GLU A 136 30.72 0.62 20.05
C GLU A 136 29.99 -0.72 19.92
N ILE A 137 29.10 -0.87 18.93
CA ILE A 137 28.50 -2.17 18.59
C ILE A 137 29.60 -3.18 18.20
N VAL A 138 30.58 -2.76 17.37
CA VAL A 138 31.77 -3.56 17.04
C VAL A 138 32.65 -3.83 18.27
N ALA A 139 32.77 -2.89 19.21
CA ALA A 139 33.51 -3.10 20.46
C ALA A 139 32.82 -4.14 21.36
N LEU A 140 31.49 -4.10 21.50
CA LEU A 140 30.73 -5.10 22.24
C LEU A 140 30.87 -6.50 21.61
N ILE A 141 30.77 -6.60 20.28
CA ILE A 141 30.99 -7.84 19.54
C ILE A 141 32.41 -8.40 19.75
N THR A 142 33.44 -7.55 19.63
CA THR A 142 34.85 -7.99 19.81
C THR A 142 35.21 -8.29 21.26
N ALA A 143 34.50 -7.71 22.24
CA ALA A 143 34.61 -8.03 23.66
C ALA A 143 33.77 -9.25 24.08
N GLY A 144 32.90 -9.79 23.21
CA GLY A 144 31.96 -10.86 23.54
C GLY A 144 30.84 -10.44 24.51
N ALA A 145 30.55 -9.14 24.59
CA ALA A 145 29.52 -8.58 25.45
C ALA A 145 28.12 -8.65 24.80
N THR A 146 27.08 -8.76 25.62
CA THR A 146 25.69 -8.79 25.15
C THR A 146 25.28 -7.43 24.55
N ILE A 147 24.79 -7.44 23.31
CA ILE A 147 24.32 -6.22 22.64
C ILE A 147 22.96 -5.81 23.25
N PRO A 148 22.82 -4.56 23.75
CA PRO A 148 21.58 -4.12 24.38
C PRO A 148 20.41 -4.11 23.38
N GLY A 149 19.24 -4.59 23.84
CA GLY A 149 18.00 -4.63 23.07
C GLY A 149 17.77 -5.91 22.24
N ILE A 150 18.79 -6.76 22.07
CA ILE A 150 18.61 -8.08 21.43
C ILE A 150 18.02 -9.07 22.45
N ARG A 151 17.06 -9.89 22.01
CA ARG A 151 16.50 -11.00 22.80
C ARG A 151 17.36 -12.25 22.59
N ASP A 152 17.71 -12.92 23.68
CA ASP A 152 18.36 -14.22 23.62
C ASP A 152 17.39 -15.28 23.07
N ILE A 153 17.89 -16.17 22.21
CA ILE A 153 17.10 -17.23 21.56
C ILE A 153 17.78 -18.56 21.91
N PRO A 154 17.16 -19.43 22.72
CA PRO A 154 17.75 -20.72 23.06
C PRO A 154 17.80 -21.63 21.83
N ASP A 155 18.86 -22.43 21.71
CA ASP A 155 19.08 -23.44 20.65
C ASP A 155 18.14 -24.66 20.75
N THR A 156 16.98 -24.49 21.39
CA THR A 156 15.97 -25.53 21.61
C THR A 156 14.84 -25.41 20.60
N VAL A 157 14.79 -26.33 19.64
CA VAL A 157 13.68 -26.43 18.70
C VAL A 157 12.40 -26.85 19.46
N LEU A 158 11.38 -25.98 19.45
CA LEU A 158 10.04 -26.32 19.97
C LEU A 158 9.31 -27.24 18.99
N THR A 159 9.52 -28.55 19.13
CA THR A 159 8.98 -29.59 18.22
C THR A 159 7.45 -29.59 18.12
N ASP A 160 6.76 -29.25 19.21
CA ASP A 160 5.34 -29.58 19.37
C ASP A 160 4.38 -28.42 19.02
N GLN A 161 4.92 -27.25 18.68
CA GLN A 161 4.13 -26.05 18.29
C GLN A 161 3.87 -25.98 16.77
N GLY A 162 4.26 -27.00 16.01
CA GLY A 162 4.04 -27.08 14.56
C GLY A 162 2.55 -27.20 14.19
N THR A 163 1.97 -26.12 13.67
CA THR A 163 0.58 -26.13 13.18
C THR A 163 0.43 -27.06 11.97
N LYS A 164 -0.47 -28.03 12.07
CA LYS A 164 -0.78 -28.98 10.99
C LYS A 164 -1.72 -28.34 9.96
N PRO A 165 -1.60 -28.63 8.65
CA PRO A 165 -2.48 -28.07 7.62
C PRO A 165 -3.91 -28.65 7.73
N VAL A 166 -4.86 -27.85 8.22
CA VAL A 166 -6.28 -28.23 8.39
C VAL A 166 -7.14 -27.97 7.14
N ALA A 167 -6.68 -27.12 6.23
CA ALA A 167 -7.44 -26.74 5.03
C ALA A 167 -7.62 -27.92 4.04
N ARG A 168 -8.85 -28.11 3.54
CA ARG A 168 -9.13 -29.08 2.46
C ARG A 168 -8.52 -28.63 1.13
N LYS A 169 -8.03 -29.58 0.33
CA LYS A 169 -7.48 -29.27 -1.00
C LYS A 169 -8.60 -28.85 -1.95
N ARG A 170 -8.39 -27.78 -2.75
CA ARG A 170 -9.37 -27.30 -3.73
C ARG A 170 -9.37 -28.19 -4.99
N ARG A 171 -10.47 -28.90 -5.23
CA ARG A 171 -10.70 -29.70 -6.45
C ARG A 171 -10.53 -28.86 -7.72
N LYS A 172 -9.96 -29.45 -8.76
CA LYS A 172 -9.88 -28.89 -10.11
C LYS A 172 -11.19 -29.10 -10.89
N PRO A 173 -11.50 -28.29 -11.93
CA PRO A 173 -12.74 -28.40 -12.70
C PRO A 173 -12.99 -29.76 -13.39
N TRP A 174 -11.93 -30.55 -13.59
CA TRP A 174 -11.96 -31.88 -14.21
C TRP A 174 -12.01 -33.05 -13.20
N GLU A 175 -11.77 -32.80 -11.91
CA GLU A 175 -11.76 -33.82 -10.84
C GLU A 175 -13.17 -34.09 -10.31
N LYS A 176 -14.16 -34.29 -11.20
CA LYS A 176 -15.57 -34.45 -10.81
C LYS A 176 -15.85 -35.82 -10.19
N ASP A 177 -15.27 -36.86 -10.78
CA ASP A 177 -15.59 -38.26 -10.48
C ASP A 177 -14.52 -38.94 -9.59
N VAL A 178 -13.75 -38.14 -8.85
CA VAL A 178 -12.68 -38.60 -7.93
C VAL A 178 -13.15 -38.48 -6.47
N ASP A 179 -12.89 -39.51 -5.67
CA ASP A 179 -13.30 -39.55 -4.25
C ASP A 179 -12.51 -38.58 -3.36
N GLU A 180 -13.15 -38.08 -2.30
CA GLU A 180 -12.51 -37.09 -1.40
C GLU A 180 -11.29 -37.66 -0.67
N GLU A 181 -11.25 -38.97 -0.37
CA GLU A 181 -10.05 -39.61 0.21
C GLU A 181 -8.85 -39.60 -0.75
N THR A 182 -9.06 -39.86 -2.05
CA THR A 182 -8.00 -39.81 -3.07
C THR A 182 -7.50 -38.39 -3.30
N ILE A 183 -8.37 -37.38 -3.21
CA ILE A 183 -7.98 -35.97 -3.29
C ILE A 183 -7.26 -35.52 -2.02
N GLN A 184 -7.76 -35.87 -0.84
CA GLN A 184 -7.25 -35.37 0.44
C GLN A 184 -5.99 -36.12 0.93
N GLY A 185 -5.82 -37.39 0.54
CA GLY A 185 -4.71 -38.28 0.92
C GLY A 185 -3.31 -37.92 0.36
N GLY A 186 -2.38 -38.87 0.43
CA GLY A 186 -0.99 -38.72 -0.01
C GLY A 186 -0.88 -38.27 -1.47
N GLY A 187 0.14 -37.45 -1.78
CA GLY A 187 0.34 -36.96 -3.14
C GLY A 187 0.87 -38.08 -4.05
N THR A 188 0.03 -38.55 -4.98
CA THR A 188 0.39 -39.62 -5.94
C THR A 188 1.70 -39.35 -6.70
N PHE A 189 2.06 -38.07 -6.88
CA PHE A 189 3.36 -37.64 -7.41
C PHE A 189 4.51 -37.71 -6.38
N GLY A 190 4.65 -38.85 -5.68
CA GLY A 190 5.67 -39.05 -4.64
C GLY A 190 5.74 -40.49 -4.16
N ASP A 191 4.66 -40.96 -3.53
CA ASP A 191 4.65 -42.20 -2.73
C ASP A 191 4.82 -43.50 -3.54
N HIS A 192 4.67 -43.47 -4.86
CA HIS A 192 4.73 -44.67 -5.72
C HIS A 192 6.00 -44.77 -6.59
N ARG A 193 7.02 -43.95 -6.34
CA ARG A 193 8.26 -43.90 -7.17
C ARG A 193 8.99 -45.24 -7.28
N ASP A 194 8.94 -46.07 -6.24
CA ASP A 194 9.59 -47.39 -6.21
C ASP A 194 8.70 -48.52 -6.76
N THR A 195 7.51 -48.20 -7.28
CA THR A 195 6.58 -49.19 -7.85
C THR A 195 6.96 -49.51 -9.29
N ILE A 196 7.71 -50.59 -9.49
CA ILE A 196 8.15 -51.04 -10.83
C ILE A 196 6.93 -51.51 -11.63
N ILE A 197 6.46 -50.67 -12.55
CA ILE A 197 5.47 -51.04 -13.57
C ILE A 197 6.15 -51.95 -14.60
N GLN A 198 5.71 -53.18 -14.75
CA GLN A 198 6.20 -54.05 -15.82
C GLN A 198 5.57 -53.64 -17.15
N GLN A 199 6.41 -53.32 -18.14
CA GLN A 199 5.95 -53.15 -19.53
C GLN A 199 5.79 -54.52 -20.18
N GLU A 200 4.55 -54.98 -20.28
CA GLU A 200 4.21 -56.07 -21.20
C GLU A 200 4.26 -55.53 -22.63
N TYR A 201 5.13 -56.11 -23.46
CA TYR A 201 5.23 -55.76 -24.88
C TYR A 201 4.14 -56.52 -25.65
N PRO A 202 3.38 -55.86 -26.54
CA PRO A 202 2.48 -56.57 -27.44
C PRO A 202 3.26 -57.60 -28.26
N THR A 203 2.87 -58.86 -28.18
CA THR A 203 3.33 -59.89 -29.11
C THR A 203 2.60 -59.70 -30.44
N ASP A 204 3.30 -59.24 -31.46
CA ASP A 204 2.75 -59.15 -32.82
C ASP A 204 2.25 -60.51 -33.33
N VAL A 205 1.14 -60.50 -34.09
CA VAL A 205 0.46 -61.67 -34.69
C VAL A 205 0.09 -61.36 -36.14
#